data_AF-A0A146L5G3-F1
#
_entry.id   AF-A0A146L5G3-F1
#
_cell.length_a   1.000
_cell.length_b   1.000
_cell.length_c   1.000
_cell.angle_alpha   90.00
_cell.angle_beta   90.00
_cell.angle_gamma   90.00
#
_symmetry.space_group_name_H-M   'P 1'
#
loop_
_entity.id
_entity.type
_entity.pdbx_description
1 polymer ?
#
loop_
_entity_poly.entity_id
_entity_poly.type
_entity_poly.pdbx_seq_one_letter_code
_entity_poly.pdbx_strand_id
1 'polypeptide(L)'
;MTQLNYGSIVFQYSALKGGDDEPDLSDYKEYKLTEENKGFQMLQKLGWTEGKGLGSDGGGIVEPINKAKIRDTNQGLGVTNPGDVDGDDDEYAAYRKRMMLAYRFRPNPLNNPRRPYY
;
A
#
# COMPACT_ATOMS: atom_id res chain seq x y z
N MET A 1 14.83 11.75 -10.75
CA MET A 1 13.89 11.26 -9.70
C MET A 1 12.40 11.45 -10.06
N THR A 2 12.01 11.53 -11.34
CA THR A 2 10.62 11.82 -11.76
C THR A 2 9.96 10.72 -12.60
N GLN A 3 10.70 9.67 -12.98
CA GLN A 3 10.19 8.56 -13.80
C GLN A 3 9.42 7.50 -13.00
N LEU A 4 9.55 7.48 -11.66
CA LEU A 4 9.04 6.38 -10.83
C LEU A 4 7.53 6.44 -10.52
N ASN A 5 6.85 7.59 -10.73
CA ASN A 5 5.45 7.75 -10.30
C ASN A 5 4.41 7.64 -11.42
N TYR A 6 4.79 7.72 -12.70
CA TYR A 6 3.84 7.66 -13.82
C TYR A 6 3.34 6.24 -14.12
N GLY A 7 4.17 5.21 -13.88
CA GLY A 7 3.77 3.81 -14.02
C GLY A 7 2.83 3.32 -12.93
N SER A 8 2.87 3.95 -11.75
CA SER A 8 2.14 3.54 -10.55
C SER A 8 0.61 3.56 -10.72
N ILE A 9 0.05 4.60 -11.34
CA ILE A 9 -1.41 4.78 -11.46
C ILE A 9 -2.02 3.80 -12.47
N VAL A 10 -1.35 3.60 -13.62
CA VAL A 10 -1.84 2.68 -14.65
C VAL A 10 -1.80 1.25 -14.11
N PHE A 11 -0.73 0.89 -13.38
CA PHE A 11 -0.60 -0.38 -12.70
C PHE A 11 -1.66 -0.57 -11.61
N GLN A 12 -1.91 0.45 -10.78
CA GLN A 12 -2.96 0.41 -9.75
C GLN A 12 -4.36 0.29 -10.36
N TYR A 13 -4.70 1.05 -11.40
CA TYR A 13 -6.02 0.96 -12.06
C TYR A 13 -6.23 -0.40 -12.74
N SER A 14 -5.21 -0.94 -13.42
CA SER A 14 -5.30 -2.29 -13.99
C SER A 14 -5.39 -3.37 -12.91
N ALA A 15 -4.70 -3.21 -11.77
CA ALA A 15 -4.79 -4.14 -10.64
C ALA A 15 -6.18 -4.10 -9.97
N LEU A 16 -6.77 -2.91 -9.83
CA LEU A 16 -8.12 -2.75 -9.27
C LEU A 16 -9.22 -3.29 -10.18
N LYS A 17 -9.07 -3.14 -11.51
CA LYS A 17 -10.08 -3.57 -12.50
C LYS A 17 -9.89 -5.01 -12.97
N GLY A 18 -8.65 -5.52 -12.93
CA GLY A 18 -8.28 -6.83 -13.46
C GLY A 18 -8.80 -8.00 -12.64
N GLY A 19 -9.19 -7.78 -11.38
CA GLY A 19 -9.65 -8.87 -10.50
C GLY A 19 -8.58 -9.93 -10.21
N ASP A 20 -7.36 -9.76 -10.74
CA ASP A 20 -6.19 -10.58 -10.47
C ASP A 20 -5.69 -10.23 -9.08
N ASP A 21 -6.28 -10.97 -8.13
CA ASP A 21 -5.85 -11.37 -6.81
C ASP A 21 -5.01 -10.37 -6.02
N GLU A 22 -5.67 -9.80 -5.01
CA GLU A 22 -5.13 -9.34 -3.74
C GLU A 22 -3.73 -8.70 -3.81
N PRO A 23 -3.58 -7.38 -3.63
CA PRO A 23 -2.24 -6.78 -3.64
C PRO A 23 -1.35 -7.60 -2.71
N ASP A 24 -0.29 -8.22 -3.27
CA ASP A 24 0.63 -9.06 -2.51
C ASP A 24 1.41 -8.13 -1.57
N LEU A 25 0.77 -7.86 -0.44
CA LEU A 25 1.27 -7.04 0.66
C LEU A 25 2.08 -7.90 1.63
N SER A 26 2.42 -9.13 1.25
CA SER A 26 3.19 -10.04 2.09
C SER A 26 4.69 -9.70 2.06
N ASP A 27 5.05 -8.49 2.50
CA ASP A 27 6.40 -8.18 2.99
C ASP A 27 6.89 -9.30 3.93
N TYR A 28 5.95 -9.94 4.64
CA TYR A 28 6.20 -11.11 5.49
C TYR A 28 6.85 -12.29 4.75
N LYS A 29 6.43 -12.61 3.52
CA LYS A 29 6.97 -13.78 2.80
C LYS A 29 8.42 -13.56 2.40
N GLU A 30 8.78 -12.32 2.07
CA GLU A 30 10.15 -11.93 1.74
C GLU A 30 11.05 -11.79 2.97
N TYR A 31 10.51 -11.33 4.10
CA TYR A 31 11.29 -11.01 5.31
C TYR A 31 10.95 -11.91 6.51
N LYS A 32 10.48 -13.13 6.26
CA LYS A 32 10.15 -14.08 7.33
C LYS A 32 11.38 -14.34 8.21
N LEU A 33 11.20 -14.20 9.53
CA LEU A 33 12.26 -14.48 10.50
C LEU A 33 12.61 -15.97 10.48
N THR A 34 13.90 -16.25 10.37
CA THR A 34 14.47 -17.61 10.38
C THR A 34 14.84 -18.05 11.81
N GLU A 35 15.18 -19.32 11.97
CA GLU A 35 15.58 -19.92 13.26
C GLU A 35 16.86 -19.30 13.86
N GLU A 36 17.64 -18.58 13.07
CA GLU A 36 18.81 -17.84 13.51
C GLU A 36 18.44 -16.63 14.39
N ASN A 37 17.18 -16.16 14.30
CA ASN A 37 16.71 -15.03 15.07
C ASN A 37 16.57 -15.39 16.56
N LYS A 38 17.19 -14.58 17.44
CA LYS A 38 17.12 -14.79 18.90
C LYS A 38 15.69 -14.82 19.44
N GLY A 39 14.79 -13.99 18.91
CA GLY A 39 13.37 -13.97 19.28
C GLY A 39 12.66 -15.27 18.91
N PHE A 40 12.93 -15.79 17.73
CA PHE A 40 12.42 -17.09 17.27
C PHE A 40 12.84 -18.23 18.22
N GLN A 41 14.14 -18.29 18.55
CA GLN A 41 14.67 -19.30 19.49
C GLN A 41 14.08 -19.18 20.90
N MET A 42 13.84 -17.96 21.37
CA MET A 42 13.20 -17.73 22.67
C MET A 42 11.76 -18.25 22.69
N LEU A 43 10.99 -18.00 21.63
CA LEU A 43 9.63 -18.52 21.50
C LEU A 43 9.62 -20.05 21.51
N GLN A 44 10.50 -20.69 20.73
CA GLN A 44 10.64 -22.15 20.73
C GLN A 44 10.95 -22.71 22.14
N LYS A 45 11.86 -22.07 22.88
CA LYS A 45 12.19 -22.48 24.26
C LYS A 45 11.02 -22.32 25.24
N LEU A 46 10.10 -21.40 24.97
CA LEU A 46 8.87 -21.22 25.76
C LEU A 46 7.73 -22.15 25.32
N GLY A 47 8.01 -23.10 24.42
CA GLY A 47 7.05 -24.10 23.95
C GLY A 47 6.19 -23.66 22.77
N TRP A 48 6.50 -22.52 22.15
CA TRP A 48 5.87 -22.13 20.89
C TRP A 48 6.45 -22.92 19.72
N THR A 49 5.61 -23.31 18.77
CA THR A 49 5.98 -24.05 17.57
C THR A 49 5.69 -23.21 16.33
N GLU A 50 6.59 -23.23 15.35
CA GLU A 50 6.41 -22.48 14.12
C GLU A 50 5.07 -22.83 13.45
N GLY A 51 4.38 -21.81 12.95
CA GLY A 51 3.07 -21.94 12.29
C GLY A 51 1.88 -22.04 13.25
N LYS A 52 2.10 -22.11 14.57
CA LYS A 52 1.03 -22.06 15.57
C LYS A 52 0.76 -20.63 16.04
N GLY A 53 -0.51 -20.28 16.23
CA GLY A 53 -0.90 -19.02 16.84
C GLY A 53 -0.46 -18.94 18.31
N LEU A 54 -0.31 -17.73 18.83
CA LEU A 54 -0.02 -17.49 20.24
C LEU A 54 -1.29 -17.63 21.11
N GLY A 55 -1.11 -17.69 22.44
CA GLY A 55 -2.19 -17.83 23.43
C GLY A 55 -2.32 -19.26 23.99
N SER A 56 -3.12 -19.42 25.05
CA SER A 56 -3.34 -20.70 25.76
C SER A 56 -3.74 -21.84 24.82
N ASP A 57 -4.69 -21.55 23.93
CA ASP A 57 -5.27 -22.52 23.00
C ASP A 57 -4.63 -22.44 21.61
N GLY A 58 -3.66 -21.54 21.42
CA GLY A 58 -3.01 -21.29 20.13
C GLY A 58 -3.92 -20.65 19.08
N GLY A 59 -5.07 -20.09 19.48
CA GLY A 59 -6.03 -19.42 18.59
C GLY A 59 -5.69 -17.99 18.22
N GLY A 60 -4.50 -17.49 18.62
CA GLY A 60 -4.02 -16.19 18.19
C GLY A 60 -3.70 -16.13 16.70
N ILE A 61 -3.58 -14.91 16.19
CA ILE A 61 -3.26 -14.64 14.77
C ILE A 61 -1.90 -15.27 14.43
N VAL A 62 -1.86 -16.03 13.33
CA VAL A 62 -0.65 -16.72 12.82
C VAL A 62 0.13 -15.83 11.85
N GLU A 63 -0.58 -15.25 10.89
CA GLU A 63 0.01 -14.41 9.85
C GLU A 63 -0.03 -12.93 10.28
N PRO A 64 1.07 -12.17 10.11
CA PRO A 64 1.07 -10.76 10.47
C PRO A 64 -0.02 -9.98 9.73
N ILE A 65 -0.60 -9.00 10.40
CA ILE A 65 -1.55 -8.07 9.78
C ILE A 65 -0.76 -7.14 8.84
N ASN A 66 -1.24 -7.00 7.61
CA ASN A 66 -0.63 -6.11 6.63
C ASN A 66 -0.57 -4.66 7.11
N LYS A 67 0.44 -3.92 6.64
CA LYS A 67 0.58 -2.50 6.95
C LYS A 67 -0.66 -1.76 6.46
N ALA A 68 -1.30 -1.03 7.38
CA ALA A 68 -2.34 -0.09 7.00
C ALA A 68 -1.75 1.03 6.12
N LYS A 69 -2.60 1.65 5.29
CA LYS A 69 -2.22 2.83 4.51
C LYS A 69 -1.68 3.92 5.45
N ILE A 70 -0.39 4.20 5.35
CA ILE A 70 0.26 5.24 6.13
C ILE A 70 -0.27 6.59 5.63
N ARG A 71 -0.73 7.44 6.54
CA ARG A 71 -1.14 8.81 6.23
C ARG A 71 0.08 9.71 6.34
N ASP A 72 0.47 10.33 5.23
CA ASP A 72 1.63 11.24 5.22
C ASP A 72 1.36 12.58 5.92
N THR A 73 0.09 12.90 6.21
CA THR A 73 -0.34 14.20 6.75
C THR A 73 -1.47 14.04 7.78
N ASN A 74 -1.73 15.07 8.58
CA ASN A 74 -2.80 15.12 9.59
C ASN A 74 -4.21 15.27 8.96
N GLN A 75 -4.51 14.47 7.93
CA GLN A 75 -5.81 14.43 7.29
C GLN A 75 -6.85 13.77 8.20
N GLY A 76 -8.08 14.28 8.18
CA GLY A 76 -9.22 13.67 8.85
C GLY A 76 -9.53 12.27 8.32
N LEU A 77 -10.15 11.42 9.14
CA LEU A 77 -10.58 10.07 8.73
C LEU A 77 -11.50 10.15 7.50
N GLY A 78 -11.38 9.20 6.58
CA GLY A 78 -12.15 9.17 5.32
C GLY A 78 -11.63 10.07 4.19
N VAL A 79 -10.65 10.94 4.43
CA VAL A 79 -10.01 11.70 3.35
C VAL A 79 -9.16 10.78 2.48
N THR A 80 -9.48 10.72 1.19
CA THR A 80 -8.68 10.05 0.14
C THR A 80 -7.83 11.07 -0.60
N ASN A 81 -6.67 10.66 -1.15
CA ASN A 81 -5.94 11.59 -2.00
C ASN A 81 -6.66 11.65 -3.37
N PRO A 82 -6.83 12.84 -3.97
CA PRO A 82 -7.45 12.98 -5.29
C PRO A 82 -6.71 12.26 -6.43
N GLY A 83 -5.48 11.81 -6.14
CA GLY A 83 -4.63 11.04 -7.06
C GLY A 83 -4.77 9.53 -6.92
N ASP A 84 -5.44 9.04 -5.87
CA ASP A 84 -5.65 7.62 -5.66
C ASP A 84 -6.78 7.13 -6.58
N VAL A 85 -6.59 5.96 -7.17
CA VAL A 85 -7.62 5.30 -7.98
C VAL A 85 -8.44 4.40 -7.08
N ASP A 86 -9.76 4.45 -7.23
CA ASP A 86 -10.72 3.63 -6.49
C ASP A 86 -11.28 2.53 -7.40
N GLY A 87 -11.74 1.42 -6.82
CA GLY A 87 -12.31 0.30 -7.60
C GLY A 87 -13.60 0.67 -8.34
N ASP A 88 -14.31 1.70 -7.88
CA ASP A 88 -15.52 2.25 -8.51
C ASP A 88 -15.22 3.29 -9.61
N ASP A 89 -13.95 3.65 -9.84
CA ASP A 89 -13.60 4.62 -10.89
C ASP A 89 -13.88 4.04 -12.28
N ASP A 90 -14.65 4.78 -13.07
CA ASP A 90 -14.76 4.49 -14.50
C ASP A 90 -13.46 4.85 -15.25
N GLU A 91 -13.35 4.40 -16.50
CA GLU A 91 -12.15 4.62 -17.33
C GLU A 91 -11.85 6.11 -17.54
N TYR A 92 -12.88 6.94 -17.54
CA TYR A 92 -12.76 8.38 -17.65
C TYR A 92 -12.22 9.03 -16.37
N ALA A 93 -12.68 8.60 -15.20
CA ALA A 93 -12.22 9.05 -13.89
C ALA A 93 -10.75 8.67 -13.67
N ALA A 94 -10.37 7.43 -13.98
CA ALA A 94 -8.98 6.99 -13.95
C ALA A 94 -8.09 7.81 -14.91
N TYR A 95 -8.56 8.05 -16.14
CA TYR A 95 -7.87 8.92 -17.10
C TYR A 95 -7.74 10.37 -16.59
N ARG A 96 -8.81 10.94 -16.02
CA ARG A 96 -8.81 12.28 -15.44
C ARG A 96 -7.81 12.39 -14.29
N LYS A 97 -7.81 11.45 -13.34
CA LYS A 97 -6.89 11.40 -12.19
C LYS A 97 -5.43 11.32 -12.66
N ARG A 98 -5.14 10.42 -13.61
CA ARG A 98 -3.83 10.29 -14.28
C ARG A 98 -3.38 11.61 -14.92
N MET A 99 -4.26 12.23 -15.70
CA MET A 99 -3.95 13.45 -16.41
C MET A 99 -3.75 14.64 -15.46
N MET A 100 -4.57 14.76 -14.41
CA MET A 100 -4.45 15.77 -13.35
C MET A 100 -3.08 15.72 -12.65
N LEU A 101 -2.60 14.52 -12.32
CA LEU A 101 -1.28 14.35 -11.70
C LEU A 101 -0.13 14.70 -12.66
N ALA A 102 -0.26 14.37 -13.95
CA ALA A 102 0.70 14.78 -14.97
C ALA A 102 0.84 16.31 -15.05
N TYR A 103 -0.26 17.05 -14.91
CA TYR A 103 -0.24 18.52 -14.85
C TYR A 103 0.37 19.07 -13.56
N ARG A 104 0.19 18.39 -12.41
CA ARG A 104 0.79 18.80 -11.13
C ARG A 104 2.33 18.79 -11.18
N PHE A 105 2.92 17.78 -11.81
CA PHE A 105 4.38 17.58 -11.84
C PHE A 105 5.09 18.09 -13.10
N ARG A 106 4.36 18.62 -14.10
CA ARG A 106 4.98 19.18 -15.30
C ARG A 106 5.83 20.41 -14.94
N PRO A 107 7.09 20.54 -15.44
CA PRO A 107 7.88 21.75 -15.29
C PRO A 107 7.07 22.98 -15.73
N ASN A 108 7.04 24.03 -14.90
CA ASN A 108 6.28 25.25 -15.18
C ASN A 108 7.24 26.34 -15.69
N PRO A 109 7.40 26.50 -17.01
CA PRO A 109 8.38 27.44 -17.58
C PRO A 109 8.03 28.91 -17.33
N LEU A 110 6.81 29.22 -16.88
CA LEU A 110 6.31 30.59 -16.71
C LEU A 110 6.09 30.99 -15.24
N ASN A 111 6.44 30.13 -14.28
CA ASN A 111 6.30 30.34 -12.83
C ASN A 111 4.91 30.89 -12.36
N ASN A 112 3.86 30.70 -13.14
CA ASN A 112 2.51 31.16 -12.81
C ASN A 112 1.88 30.26 -11.71
N PRO A 113 1.09 30.78 -10.75
CA PRO A 113 0.50 29.96 -9.69
C PRO A 113 -0.36 28.83 -10.25
N ARG A 114 -0.10 27.59 -9.82
CA ARG A 114 -0.95 26.44 -10.18
C ARG A 114 -2.26 26.52 -9.40
N ARG A 115 -3.40 26.58 -10.11
CA ARG A 115 -4.72 26.55 -9.47
C ARG A 115 -4.96 25.16 -8.87
N PRO A 116 -5.31 25.04 -7.58
CA PRO A 116 -5.79 23.78 -7.03
C PRO A 116 -7.14 23.47 -7.67
N TYR A 117 -7.24 22.34 -8.36
CA TYR A 117 -8.52 21.79 -8.77
C TYR A 117 -9.00 20.88 -7.63
N TYR A 118 -10.16 21.21 -7.09
CA TYR A 118 -10.89 20.41 -6.10
C TYR A 118 -11.50 19.18 -6.79
#